data_AF-A0A976Q6D8-F1
#
_entry.id   AF-A0A976Q6D8-F1
#
_cell.length_a   1.000
_cell.length_b   1.000
_cell.length_c   1.000
_cell.angle_alpha   90.00
_cell.angle_beta   90.00
_cell.angle_gamma   90.00
#
_symmetry.space_group_name_H-M   'P 1'
#
loop_
_entity.id
_entity.type
_entity.pdbx_description
1 polymer ?
#
loop_
_entity_poly.entity_id
_entity_poly.type
_entity_poly.pdbx_seq_one_letter_code
_entity_poly.pdbx_strand_id
1 'polypeptide(L)'
;MRALYTLLACSSLLGLVACGDDDADDNHGYVTMTFQRLAGEDNPLPGTRRVNIAVDYRSELADFYRDQGNEWAADGPKGAEVFEAWESRLCNKDLPQVAGCTVLSINQELDGGSPQLRVSYEVTDDDIEFAKFYIGPIPTQSLLGADPLVEMNTQGVAGFNGSGDVIWVAKNYEPSAASPKFSVGFSVEVGPQ
;
A
#
# COMPACT_ATOMS: atom_id res chain seq x y z
N MET A 1 -22.15 63.47 -39.92
CA MET A 1 -21.64 62.14 -40.36
C MET A 1 -20.81 61.59 -39.20
N ARG A 2 -21.43 60.73 -38.39
CA ARG A 2 -21.33 59.26 -38.40
C ARG A 2 -20.12 58.75 -37.60
N ALA A 3 -20.47 58.16 -36.47
CA ALA A 3 -19.64 57.38 -35.55
C ALA A 3 -18.99 56.17 -36.22
N LEU A 4 -17.94 55.64 -35.59
CA LEU A 4 -17.89 54.22 -35.22
C LEU A 4 -16.81 54.00 -34.15
N TYR A 5 -17.23 53.57 -32.96
CA TYR A 5 -16.39 52.98 -31.93
C TYR A 5 -16.06 51.55 -32.35
N THR A 6 -14.80 51.15 -32.32
CA THR A 6 -14.38 49.75 -32.52
C THR A 6 -14.09 49.13 -31.16
N LEU A 7 -15.01 48.26 -30.71
CA LEU A 7 -14.80 47.22 -29.70
C LEU A 7 -14.39 45.95 -30.42
N LEU A 8 -13.29 45.31 -30.02
CA LEU A 8 -12.92 43.91 -30.29
C LEU A 8 -11.62 43.64 -29.52
N ALA A 9 -11.35 42.53 -28.84
CA ALA A 9 -12.08 41.39 -28.28
C ALA A 9 -11.03 40.63 -27.42
N CYS A 10 -11.49 39.82 -26.46
CA CYS A 10 -10.67 38.95 -25.62
C CYS A 10 -9.54 38.22 -26.36
N SER A 11 -8.35 38.16 -25.77
CA SER A 11 -7.40 37.07 -26.01
C SER A 11 -7.01 36.49 -24.67
N SER A 12 -7.74 35.44 -24.32
CA SER A 12 -7.43 34.48 -23.27
C SER A 12 -6.10 33.82 -23.60
N LEU A 13 -5.06 34.05 -22.79
CA LEU A 13 -3.94 33.13 -22.71
C LEU A 13 -4.19 32.23 -21.50
N LEU A 14 -4.82 31.10 -21.83
CA LEU A 14 -4.85 29.88 -21.04
C LEU A 14 -3.41 29.49 -20.70
N GLY A 15 -3.02 29.72 -19.45
CA GLY A 15 -1.87 29.05 -18.85
C GLY A 15 -2.28 27.60 -18.59
N LEU A 16 -1.61 26.71 -19.32
CA LEU A 16 -1.82 25.28 -19.36
C LEU A 16 -2.03 24.67 -17.97
N VAL A 17 -3.22 24.11 -17.82
CA VAL A 17 -3.51 22.98 -16.96
C VAL A 17 -2.49 21.88 -17.28
N ALA A 18 -1.47 21.74 -16.44
CA ALA A 18 -0.85 20.43 -16.24
C ALA A 18 -1.70 19.72 -15.18
N CYS A 19 -2.86 19.22 -15.61
CA CYS A 19 -3.41 18.02 -15.01
C CYS A 19 -2.35 16.96 -15.29
N GLY A 20 -1.64 16.51 -14.25
CA GLY A 20 -0.95 15.23 -14.34
C GLY A 20 -2.04 14.19 -14.66
N ASP A 21 -1.81 13.40 -15.70
CA ASP A 21 -2.69 12.30 -16.05
C ASP A 21 -2.80 11.37 -14.82
N ASP A 22 -4.02 11.19 -14.32
CA ASP A 22 -4.40 10.25 -13.24
C ASP A 22 -4.20 8.77 -13.65
N ASP A 23 -3.53 8.49 -14.78
CA ASP A 23 -3.32 7.14 -15.32
C ASP A 23 -2.39 6.27 -14.44
N ALA A 24 -1.64 6.88 -13.51
CA ALA A 24 -0.86 6.13 -12.53
C ALA A 24 -1.75 5.40 -11.51
N ASP A 25 -3.00 5.85 -11.32
CA ASP A 25 -3.88 5.37 -10.24
C ASP A 25 -4.59 4.05 -10.58
N ASP A 26 -5.01 3.85 -11.83
CA ASP A 26 -5.75 2.64 -12.25
C ASP A 26 -4.87 1.39 -12.42
N ASN A 27 -3.55 1.57 -12.45
CA ASN A 27 -2.60 0.50 -12.76
C ASN A 27 -1.97 -0.15 -11.53
N HIS A 28 -2.23 0.38 -10.33
CA HIS A 28 -1.78 -0.20 -9.06
C HIS A 28 -2.93 -0.27 -8.06
N GLY A 29 -2.88 -1.25 -7.18
CA GLY A 29 -3.85 -1.46 -6.12
C GLY A 29 -3.17 -1.87 -4.82
N TYR A 30 -3.99 -2.32 -3.87
CA TYR A 30 -3.53 -2.81 -2.57
C TYR A 30 -4.20 -4.14 -2.23
N VAL A 31 -3.58 -4.87 -1.32
CA VAL A 31 -4.27 -5.89 -0.51
C VAL A 31 -4.50 -5.34 0.90
N THR A 32 -5.40 -5.94 1.67
CA THR A 32 -5.65 -5.51 3.06
C THR A 32 -5.16 -6.55 4.06
N MET A 33 -4.89 -6.12 5.29
CA MET A 33 -4.55 -6.98 6.41
C MET A 33 -5.28 -6.50 7.66
N THR A 34 -5.88 -7.44 8.39
CA THR A 34 -6.53 -7.20 9.69
C THR A 34 -5.91 -8.09 10.74
N PHE A 35 -5.72 -7.54 11.94
CA PHE A 35 -5.19 -8.29 13.07
C PHE A 35 -6.30 -8.66 14.05
N GLN A 36 -6.22 -9.87 14.59
CA GLN A 36 -7.06 -10.31 15.70
C GLN A 36 -6.21 -11.13 16.67
N ARG A 37 -6.58 -11.15 17.95
CA ARG A 37 -5.92 -12.02 18.93
C ARG A 37 -6.20 -13.50 18.65
N LEU A 38 -5.29 -14.38 19.08
CA LEU A 38 -5.56 -15.81 19.13
C LEU A 38 -6.74 -16.13 20.06
N ALA A 39 -7.57 -17.08 19.63
CA ALA A 39 -8.76 -17.47 20.40
C ALA A 39 -8.37 -18.03 21.78
N GLY A 40 -8.90 -17.40 22.83
CA GLY A 40 -8.62 -17.80 24.22
C GLY A 40 -7.36 -17.18 24.83
N GLU A 41 -6.66 -16.31 24.11
CA GLU A 41 -5.54 -15.51 24.62
C GLU A 41 -5.96 -14.07 24.96
N ASP A 42 -5.18 -13.42 25.83
CA ASP A 42 -5.29 -11.98 26.08
C ASP A 42 -4.93 -11.20 24.81
N ASN A 43 -5.56 -10.05 24.57
CA ASN A 43 -5.29 -9.24 23.38
C ASN A 43 -3.89 -8.61 23.47
N PRO A 44 -2.92 -8.95 22.59
CA PRO A 44 -1.58 -8.40 22.66
C PRO A 44 -1.43 -7.09 21.85
N LEU A 45 -2.46 -6.66 21.11
CA LEU A 45 -2.45 -5.48 20.25
C LEU A 45 -2.42 -4.12 20.97
N PRO A 46 -3.00 -3.94 22.18
CA PRO A 46 -2.95 -2.67 22.89
C PRO A 46 -1.51 -2.17 23.12
N GLY A 47 -1.30 -0.87 22.91
CA GLY A 47 0.02 -0.25 23.05
C GLY A 47 0.92 -0.35 21.81
N THR A 48 0.41 -0.89 20.70
CA THR A 48 1.10 -0.85 19.40
C THR A 48 1.26 0.59 18.93
N ARG A 49 2.50 0.98 18.61
CA ARG A 49 2.85 2.29 18.04
C ARG A 49 3.49 2.20 16.67
N ARG A 50 4.00 1.03 16.30
CA ARG A 50 4.48 0.75 14.94
C ARG A 50 4.08 -0.66 14.51
N VAL A 51 3.72 -0.81 13.25
CA VAL A 51 3.44 -2.12 12.63
C VAL A 51 4.31 -2.27 11.40
N ASN A 52 4.99 -3.41 11.29
CA ASN A 52 5.66 -3.80 10.06
C ASN A 52 4.87 -4.93 9.43
N ILE A 53 4.65 -4.83 8.12
CA ILE A 53 3.96 -5.85 7.33
C ILE A 53 4.83 -6.17 6.12
N ALA A 54 5.07 -7.46 5.85
CA ALA A 54 5.67 -7.89 4.59
C ALA A 54 4.82 -8.95 3.89
N VAL A 55 4.81 -8.88 2.57
CA VAL A 55 4.21 -9.88 1.69
C VAL A 55 5.21 -10.27 0.61
N ASP A 56 5.29 -11.56 0.31
CA ASP A 56 6.18 -12.08 -0.73
C ASP A 56 5.47 -12.02 -2.10
N TYR A 57 6.21 -11.70 -3.15
CA TYR A 57 5.69 -11.73 -4.52
C TYR A 57 5.66 -13.15 -5.06
N ARG A 58 4.52 -13.59 -5.61
CA ARG A 58 4.49 -14.84 -6.37
C ARG A 58 5.16 -14.67 -7.73
N SER A 59 5.45 -15.79 -8.38
CA SER A 59 6.28 -15.87 -9.59
C SER A 59 5.86 -14.88 -10.68
N GLU A 60 4.57 -14.74 -11.01
CA GLU A 60 4.18 -13.83 -12.10
C GLU A 60 4.48 -12.36 -11.78
N LEU A 61 4.29 -11.96 -10.51
CA LEU A 61 4.55 -10.59 -10.07
C LEU A 61 6.06 -10.32 -9.96
N ALA A 62 6.83 -11.27 -9.46
CA ALA A 62 8.29 -11.17 -9.41
C ALA A 62 8.90 -11.12 -10.83
N ASP A 63 8.41 -11.96 -11.74
CA ASP A 63 8.85 -11.99 -13.14
C ASP A 63 8.52 -10.68 -13.85
N PHE A 64 7.37 -10.05 -13.57
CA PHE A 64 7.02 -8.75 -14.15
C PHE A 64 8.03 -7.66 -13.84
N TYR A 65 8.44 -7.52 -12.58
CA TYR A 65 9.43 -6.50 -12.23
C TYR A 65 10.76 -6.76 -12.96
N ARG A 66 11.20 -8.01 -13.00
CA ARG A 66 12.43 -8.42 -13.70
C ARG A 66 12.35 -8.19 -15.21
N ASP A 67 11.25 -8.60 -15.84
CA ASP A 67 11.09 -8.64 -17.30
C ASP A 67 10.79 -7.25 -17.88
N GLN A 68 10.19 -6.35 -17.10
CA GLN A 68 10.04 -4.93 -17.44
C GLN A 68 11.33 -4.12 -17.19
N GLY A 69 12.46 -4.78 -16.92
CA GLY A 69 13.73 -4.11 -16.64
C GLY A 69 13.64 -3.18 -15.43
N ASN A 70 12.83 -3.55 -14.43
CA ASN A 70 12.56 -2.77 -13.22
C ASN A 70 11.98 -1.36 -13.48
N GLU A 71 11.37 -1.10 -14.64
CA GLU A 71 10.78 0.21 -14.94
C GLU A 71 9.75 0.65 -13.87
N TRP A 72 8.96 -0.32 -13.41
CA TRP A 72 7.92 -0.19 -12.40
C TRP A 72 8.39 -0.51 -10.97
N ALA A 73 9.68 -0.81 -10.77
CA ALA A 73 10.22 -1.02 -9.43
C ALA A 73 10.22 0.30 -8.62
N ALA A 74 10.33 0.22 -7.29
CA ALA A 74 10.29 1.38 -6.40
C ALA A 74 11.34 2.46 -6.73
N ASP A 75 12.52 2.05 -7.21
CA ASP A 75 13.60 2.94 -7.69
C ASP A 75 13.62 3.11 -9.22
N GLY A 76 12.65 2.50 -9.90
CA GLY A 76 12.47 2.56 -11.34
C GLY A 76 11.89 3.89 -11.81
N PRO A 77 12.13 4.28 -13.07
CA PRO A 77 11.71 5.57 -13.63
C PRO A 77 10.19 5.78 -13.65
N LYS A 78 9.38 4.71 -13.69
CA LYS A 78 7.91 4.82 -13.55
C LYS A 78 7.43 4.49 -12.14
N GLY A 79 8.07 3.54 -11.46
CA GLY A 79 7.63 3.12 -10.13
C GLY A 79 7.89 4.16 -9.04
N ALA A 80 8.94 4.97 -9.14
CA ALA A 80 9.26 5.97 -8.11
C ALA A 80 8.09 6.92 -7.80
N GLU A 81 7.45 7.49 -8.82
CA GLU A 81 6.29 8.37 -8.66
C GLU A 81 5.07 7.63 -8.09
N VAL A 82 4.88 6.37 -8.49
CA VAL A 82 3.81 5.52 -7.94
C VAL A 82 4.05 5.28 -6.45
N PHE A 83 5.24 4.86 -6.04
CA PHE A 83 5.54 4.58 -4.64
C PHE A 83 5.39 5.84 -3.76
N GLU A 84 5.88 7.00 -4.23
CA GLU A 84 5.72 8.28 -3.53
C GLU A 84 4.25 8.65 -3.33
N ALA A 85 3.42 8.56 -4.39
CA ALA A 85 2.00 8.87 -4.31
C ALA A 85 1.28 7.97 -3.28
N TRP A 86 1.70 6.71 -3.19
CA TRP A 86 1.06 5.70 -2.35
C TRP A 86 1.34 5.84 -0.86
N GLU A 87 2.40 6.53 -0.44
CA GLU A 87 2.66 6.80 0.98
C GLU A 87 1.48 7.51 1.68
N SER A 88 0.83 8.44 0.97
CA SER A 88 -0.32 9.17 1.48
C SER A 88 -1.65 8.40 1.39
N ARG A 89 -1.70 7.34 0.56
CA ARG A 89 -2.95 6.63 0.22
C ARG A 89 -3.27 5.51 1.19
N LEU A 90 -2.26 4.76 1.66
CA LEU A 90 -2.50 3.54 2.46
C LEU A 90 -3.15 3.79 3.83
N CYS A 91 -3.01 5.01 4.37
CA CYS A 91 -3.65 5.46 5.62
C CYS A 91 -4.75 6.51 5.39
N ASN A 92 -5.28 6.63 4.17
CA ASN A 92 -6.34 7.60 3.86
C ASN A 92 -7.63 7.22 4.62
N LYS A 93 -8.15 8.15 5.44
CA LYS A 93 -9.34 7.97 6.28
C LYS A 93 -10.64 7.70 5.52
N ASP A 94 -10.67 7.97 4.22
CA ASP A 94 -11.80 7.63 3.36
C ASP A 94 -11.84 6.13 3.01
N LEU A 95 -10.75 5.39 3.28
CA LEU A 95 -10.71 3.94 3.12
C LEU A 95 -11.54 3.22 4.20
N PRO A 96 -12.34 2.21 3.85
CA PRO A 96 -13.20 1.51 4.80
C PRO A 96 -12.44 0.82 5.93
N GLN A 97 -12.71 1.19 7.18
CA GLN A 97 -12.11 0.57 8.39
C GLN A 97 -10.58 0.67 8.45
N VAL A 98 -9.98 1.64 7.76
CA VAL A 98 -8.54 1.89 7.87
C VAL A 98 -8.15 2.18 9.32
N ALA A 99 -7.02 1.62 9.75
CA ALA A 99 -6.43 2.00 11.03
C ALA A 99 -6.01 3.47 11.00
N GLY A 100 -6.12 4.17 12.12
CA GLY A 100 -5.43 5.44 12.33
C GLY A 100 -3.93 5.20 12.27
N CYS A 101 -3.33 5.59 11.13
CA CYS A 101 -1.93 5.37 10.87
C CYS A 101 -1.29 6.47 10.02
N THR A 102 0.04 6.43 9.93
CA THR A 102 0.83 7.12 8.92
C THR A 102 1.83 6.12 8.34
N VAL A 103 2.05 6.14 7.03
CA VAL A 103 3.07 5.30 6.39
C VAL A 103 4.45 5.87 6.73
N LEU A 104 5.32 5.02 7.26
CA LEU A 104 6.71 5.37 7.55
C LEU A 104 7.65 5.02 6.40
N SER A 105 7.36 3.91 5.69
CA SER A 105 8.18 3.45 4.57
C SER A 105 7.42 2.41 3.74
N ILE A 106 7.59 2.45 2.43
CA ILE A 106 7.24 1.38 1.50
C ILE A 106 8.54 0.89 0.86
N ASN A 107 9.01 -0.30 1.26
CA ASN A 107 10.27 -0.87 0.78
C ASN A 107 9.99 -2.09 -0.08
N GLN A 108 10.38 -2.01 -1.35
CA GLN A 108 10.38 -3.15 -2.25
C GLN A 108 11.77 -3.78 -2.29
N GLU A 109 11.82 -5.10 -2.12
CA GLU A 109 13.03 -5.89 -2.30
C GLU A 109 12.81 -6.84 -3.47
N LEU A 110 13.54 -6.62 -4.56
CA LEU A 110 13.50 -7.48 -5.75
C LEU A 110 14.71 -8.40 -5.81
N ASP A 111 15.79 -8.04 -5.10
CA ASP A 111 17.03 -8.78 -5.12
C ASP A 111 17.05 -9.84 -4.00
N GLY A 112 17.48 -11.05 -4.35
CA GLY A 112 17.55 -12.19 -3.42
C GLY A 112 16.53 -13.29 -3.74
N GLY A 113 16.53 -14.33 -2.91
CA GLY A 113 15.73 -15.54 -3.17
C GLY A 113 14.22 -15.39 -2.90
N SER A 114 13.77 -14.24 -2.38
CA SER A 114 12.37 -14.00 -1.99
C SER A 114 11.99 -12.53 -2.22
N PRO A 115 11.58 -12.16 -3.45
CA PRO A 115 11.10 -10.81 -3.74
C PRO A 115 9.88 -10.47 -2.88
N GLN A 116 9.83 -9.27 -2.30
CA GLN A 116 8.82 -8.90 -1.31
C GLN A 116 8.51 -7.39 -1.32
N LEU A 117 7.35 -7.05 -0.77
CA LEU A 117 6.97 -5.69 -0.39
C LEU A 117 6.85 -5.60 1.12
N ARG A 118 7.50 -4.61 1.72
CA ARG A 118 7.40 -4.31 3.15
C ARG A 118 6.85 -2.90 3.36
N VAL A 119 5.79 -2.78 4.13
CA VAL A 119 5.24 -1.49 4.56
C VAL A 119 5.36 -1.37 6.07
N SER A 120 5.86 -0.22 6.52
CA SER A 120 5.95 0.12 7.94
C SER A 120 4.98 1.26 8.22
N TYR A 121 4.20 1.15 9.30
CA TYR A 121 3.22 2.13 9.72
C TYR A 121 3.53 2.63 11.12
N GLU A 122 3.38 3.93 11.34
CA GLU A 122 3.13 4.48 12.66
C GLU A 122 1.64 4.34 12.98
N VAL A 123 1.31 3.91 14.19
CA VAL A 123 -0.07 3.67 14.63
C VAL A 123 -0.49 4.75 15.64
N THR A 124 -1.59 5.43 15.32
CA THR A 124 -2.18 6.47 16.18
C THR A 124 -3.36 5.96 16.99
N ASP A 125 -4.01 4.88 16.56
CA ASP A 125 -5.11 4.28 17.29
C ASP A 125 -4.63 3.55 18.56
N ASP A 126 -5.46 3.56 19.60
CA ASP A 126 -5.15 2.85 20.85
C ASP A 126 -5.49 1.35 20.79
N ASP A 127 -6.38 0.96 19.86
CA ASP A 127 -6.72 -0.43 19.55
C ASP A 127 -6.80 -0.61 18.03
N ILE A 128 -6.07 -1.59 17.53
CA ILE A 128 -5.98 -1.93 16.10
C ILE A 128 -6.63 -3.27 15.77
N GLU A 129 -7.31 -3.90 16.74
CA GLU A 129 -8.03 -5.15 16.51
C GLU A 129 -9.13 -4.93 15.45
N PHE A 130 -9.13 -5.78 14.42
CA PHE A 130 -10.00 -5.71 13.24
C PHE A 130 -9.86 -4.46 12.36
N ALA A 131 -8.95 -3.53 12.71
CA ALA A 131 -8.61 -2.40 11.84
C ALA A 131 -7.83 -2.89 10.61
N LYS A 132 -8.01 -2.20 9.48
CA LYS A 132 -7.36 -2.55 8.21
C LYS A 132 -6.10 -1.76 7.98
N PHE A 133 -5.04 -2.48 7.65
CA PHE A 133 -3.83 -1.97 7.04
C PHE A 133 -3.83 -2.30 5.55
N TYR A 134 -3.45 -1.35 4.70
CA TYR A 134 -3.51 -1.47 3.26
C TYR A 134 -2.10 -1.59 2.70
N ILE A 135 -1.79 -2.64 1.96
CA ILE A 135 -0.43 -2.96 1.52
C ILE A 135 -0.35 -2.77 0.00
N GLY A 136 0.48 -1.82 -0.43
CA GLY A 136 0.69 -1.46 -1.83
C GLY A 136 1.88 -0.51 -1.99
N PRO A 137 2.14 -0.02 -3.22
CA PRO A 137 1.42 -0.33 -4.46
C PRO A 137 1.73 -1.73 -4.99
N ILE A 138 0.71 -2.40 -5.55
CA ILE A 138 0.84 -3.68 -6.26
C ILE A 138 0.23 -3.51 -7.66
N PRO A 139 0.93 -3.82 -8.76
CA PRO A 139 0.41 -3.77 -10.12
C PRO A 139 -0.95 -4.45 -10.24
N THR A 140 -1.88 -3.86 -10.98
CA THR A 140 -3.16 -4.50 -11.28
C THR A 140 -3.00 -5.53 -12.40
N GLN A 141 -4.01 -6.38 -12.59
CA GLN A 141 -4.02 -7.35 -13.68
C GLN A 141 -3.93 -6.69 -15.07
N SER A 142 -4.46 -5.48 -15.24
CA SER A 142 -4.37 -4.75 -16.52
C SER A 142 -2.93 -4.35 -16.84
N LEU A 143 -2.14 -3.97 -15.83
CA LEU A 143 -0.73 -3.64 -15.99
C LEU A 143 0.14 -4.90 -16.12
N LEU A 144 -0.11 -5.90 -15.27
CA LEU A 144 0.69 -7.12 -15.19
C LEU A 144 0.42 -8.10 -16.35
N GLY A 145 -0.81 -8.15 -16.87
CA GLY A 145 -1.27 -9.17 -17.84
C GLY A 145 -1.54 -10.54 -17.22
N ALA A 146 -1.35 -10.70 -15.90
CA ALA A 146 -1.62 -11.90 -15.10
C ALA A 146 -2.21 -11.50 -13.74
N ASP A 147 -2.61 -12.47 -12.90
CA ASP A 147 -3.12 -12.16 -11.55
C ASP A 147 -1.96 -11.76 -10.61
N PRO A 148 -1.96 -10.52 -10.08
CA PRO A 148 -0.88 -10.03 -9.22
C PRO A 148 -1.07 -10.57 -7.81
N LEU A 149 -0.51 -11.74 -7.55
CA LEU A 149 -0.63 -12.44 -6.27
C LEU A 149 0.54 -12.12 -5.35
N VAL A 150 0.21 -11.85 -4.09
CA VAL A 150 1.16 -11.78 -2.99
C VAL A 150 0.83 -12.83 -1.94
N GLU A 151 1.86 -13.39 -1.30
CA GLU A 151 1.76 -14.36 -0.22
C GLU A 151 2.11 -13.72 1.11
N MET A 152 1.49 -14.20 2.18
CA MET A 152 1.80 -13.72 3.53
C MET A 152 3.21 -14.14 3.95
N ASN A 153 4.03 -13.17 4.36
CA ASN A 153 5.31 -13.42 5.02
C ASN A 153 5.15 -13.25 6.53
N THR A 154 4.81 -14.32 7.26
CA THR A 154 4.54 -14.24 8.71
C THR A 154 5.74 -13.76 9.52
N GLN A 155 6.96 -14.03 9.07
CA GLN A 155 8.18 -13.56 9.73
C GLN A 155 8.37 -12.04 9.56
N GLY A 156 7.75 -11.46 8.54
CA GLY A 156 7.78 -10.04 8.25
C GLY A 156 6.66 -9.23 8.89
N VAL A 157 5.77 -9.84 9.67
CA VAL A 157 4.60 -9.20 10.31
C VAL A 157 4.76 -9.13 11.82
N ALA A 158 4.90 -7.93 12.36
CA ALA A 158 5.07 -7.69 13.80
C ALA A 158 4.62 -6.29 14.22
N GLY A 159 4.19 -6.17 15.47
CA GLY A 159 3.89 -4.89 16.11
C GLY A 159 4.86 -4.54 17.22
N PHE A 160 5.08 -3.24 17.37
CA PHE A 160 6.08 -2.67 18.26
C PHE A 160 5.45 -1.61 19.16
N ASN A 161 5.93 -1.50 20.40
CA ASN A 161 5.52 -0.45 21.33
C ASN A 161 6.25 0.88 21.05
N GLY A 162 5.95 1.91 21.86
CA GLY A 162 6.60 3.23 21.76
C GLY A 162 8.09 3.27 22.09
N SER A 163 8.64 2.23 22.74
CA SER A 163 10.07 2.04 22.98
C SER A 163 10.78 1.34 21.83
N GLY A 164 10.03 0.80 20.87
CA GLY A 164 10.55 0.03 19.75
C GLY A 164 10.69 -1.47 19.98
N ASP A 165 10.23 -1.99 21.12
CA ASP A 165 10.22 -3.43 21.40
C ASP A 165 9.07 -4.11 20.66
N VAL A 166 9.30 -5.34 20.18
CA VAL A 166 8.24 -6.18 19.62
C VAL A 166 7.31 -6.61 20.75
N ILE A 167 6.00 -6.47 20.56
CA ILE A 167 4.99 -6.88 21.55
C ILE A 167 4.06 -7.99 21.04
N TRP A 168 4.00 -8.19 19.73
CA TRP A 168 3.30 -9.31 19.11
C TRP A 168 3.87 -9.64 17.74
N VAL A 169 3.66 -10.87 17.31
CA VAL A 169 4.01 -11.38 15.97
C VAL A 169 2.84 -12.16 15.38
N ALA A 170 2.79 -12.23 14.04
CA ALA A 170 1.82 -13.09 13.36
C ALA A 170 2.04 -14.57 13.70
N LYS A 171 0.97 -15.31 13.97
CA LYS A 171 0.99 -16.74 14.29
C LYS A 171 0.25 -17.56 13.23
N ASN A 172 -0.99 -17.19 12.94
CA ASN A 172 -1.81 -17.80 11.91
C ASN A 172 -2.33 -16.74 10.94
N TYR A 173 -2.70 -17.15 9.73
CA TYR A 173 -3.24 -16.25 8.73
C TYR A 173 -4.11 -16.99 7.71
N GLU A 174 -5.09 -16.26 7.17
CA GLU A 174 -5.91 -16.72 6.05
C GLU A 174 -6.38 -15.53 5.19
N PRO A 175 -6.56 -15.71 3.87
CA PRO A 175 -6.03 -16.81 3.06
C PRO A 175 -4.50 -16.78 2.98
N SER A 176 -3.87 -17.77 2.33
CA SER A 176 -2.41 -17.76 2.18
C SER A 176 -1.88 -16.77 1.13
N ALA A 177 -2.75 -16.36 0.19
CA ALA A 177 -2.42 -15.42 -0.87
C ALA A 177 -3.60 -14.48 -1.15
N ALA A 178 -3.28 -13.27 -1.59
CA ALA A 178 -4.24 -12.22 -1.94
C ALA A 178 -3.82 -11.51 -3.23
N SER A 179 -4.77 -10.83 -3.87
CA SER A 179 -4.52 -9.99 -5.05
C SER A 179 -5.35 -8.71 -4.96
N PRO A 180 -4.83 -7.56 -5.42
CA PRO A 180 -5.57 -6.29 -5.47
C PRO A 180 -6.96 -6.33 -6.11
N LYS A 181 -7.21 -7.29 -7.00
CA LYS A 181 -8.49 -7.46 -7.68
C LYS A 181 -9.64 -7.87 -6.75
N PHE A 182 -9.30 -8.62 -5.70
CA PHE A 182 -10.28 -9.15 -4.77
C PHE A 182 -10.07 -8.40 -3.45
N SER A 183 -11.09 -7.74 -2.89
CA SER A 183 -11.03 -7.14 -1.55
C SER A 183 -10.82 -8.17 -0.42
N VAL A 184 -10.34 -9.37 -0.74
CA VAL A 184 -9.92 -10.41 0.18
C VAL A 184 -8.57 -9.98 0.73
N GLY A 185 -8.58 -9.53 1.98
CA GLY A 185 -7.39 -9.27 2.77
C GLY A 185 -6.98 -10.48 3.60
N PHE A 186 -5.79 -10.39 4.17
CA PHE A 186 -5.32 -11.33 5.16
C PHE A 186 -5.98 -11.05 6.51
N SER A 187 -6.65 -12.04 7.09
CA SER A 187 -6.93 -12.08 8.52
C SER A 187 -5.75 -12.75 9.20
N VAL A 188 -5.13 -12.06 10.17
CA VAL A 188 -3.93 -12.53 10.86
C VAL A 188 -4.24 -12.65 12.33
N GLU A 189 -4.08 -13.86 12.86
CA GLU A 189 -4.08 -14.08 14.30
C GLU A 189 -2.69 -13.79 14.86
N VAL A 190 -2.65 -12.94 15.87
CA VAL A 190 -1.42 -12.52 16.54
C VAL A 190 -1.37 -13.07 17.95
N GLY A 191 -0.15 -13.29 18.42
CA GLY A 191 0.14 -13.65 19.81
C GLY A 191 1.33 -12.84 20.33
N PRO A 192 1.56 -12.84 21.66
CA PRO A 192 2.72 -12.19 22.24
C PRO A 192 4.03 -12.74 21.65
N GLN A 193 5.08 -11.90 21.72
CA GLN A 193 6.44 -12.30 21.34
C GLN A 193 6.92 -13.47 22.20
#